data_AF-A0A0C1J1E2-F1
#
_entry.id   AF-A0A0C1J1E2-F1
#
_cell.length_a   1.000
_cell.length_b   1.000
_cell.length_c   1.000
_cell.angle_alpha   90.00
_cell.angle_beta   90.00
_cell.angle_gamma   90.00
#
_symmetry.space_group_name_H-M   'P 1'
#
loop_
_entity.id
_entity.type
_entity.pdbx_description
1 polymer ?
#
loop_
_entity_poly.entity_id
_entity_poly.type
_entity_poly.pdbx_seq_one_letter_code
_entity_poly.pdbx_strand_id
1 'polypeptide(L)'
;MGARKLNANDFRSELVGKTLDEAGASGWTWTIHGNGTSNSSADDGSWETSSVWEMSGDQYCRQTGNNPRKCSDVYELGGIYRFTEKPEELAGWAVVVQ
;
A
#
# COMPACT_ATOMS: atom_id res chain seq x y z
N MET A 1 16.97 14.35 -7.46
CA MET A 1 15.85 13.65 -8.12
C MET A 1 14.94 13.16 -7.00
N GLY A 2 13.73 13.74 -6.88
CA GLY A 2 12.82 13.52 -5.76
C GLY A 2 11.80 12.42 -6.05
N ALA A 3 11.20 11.86 -4.99
CA ALA A 3 10.11 10.89 -5.11
C ALA A 3 8.88 11.52 -5.79
N ARG A 4 8.20 10.76 -6.65
CA ARG A 4 6.96 11.15 -7.32
C ARG A 4 5.77 10.78 -6.45
N LYS A 5 4.89 11.74 -6.13
CA LYS A 5 3.59 11.43 -5.53
C LYS A 5 2.68 10.81 -6.60
N LEU A 6 2.10 9.64 -6.31
CA LEU A 6 1.10 9.00 -7.16
C LEU A 6 -0.23 9.74 -7.04
N ASN A 7 -0.87 9.98 -8.18
CA ASN A 7 -2.29 10.32 -8.23
C ASN A 7 -3.15 9.04 -8.23
N ALA A 8 -4.48 9.18 -8.18
CA ALA A 8 -5.39 8.04 -8.16
C ALA A 8 -5.26 7.08 -9.37
N ASN A 9 -5.01 7.62 -10.57
CA ASN A 9 -4.86 6.82 -11.78
C ASN A 9 -3.54 6.07 -11.79
N ASP A 10 -2.45 6.74 -11.43
CA ASP A 10 -1.11 6.13 -11.33
C ASP A 10 -1.14 5.00 -10.30
N PHE A 11 -1.72 5.24 -9.12
CA PHE A 11 -1.89 4.22 -8.09
C PHE A 11 -2.63 2.99 -8.62
N ARG A 12 -3.74 3.20 -9.34
CA ARG A 12 -4.52 2.12 -9.95
C ARG A 12 -3.73 1.34 -10.98
N SER A 13 -3.01 2.03 -11.86
CA SER A 13 -2.25 1.40 -12.92
C SER A 13 -1.04 0.63 -12.39
N GLU A 14 -0.39 1.15 -11.35
CA GLU A 14 0.91 0.65 -10.89
C GLU A 14 0.77 -0.40 -9.78
N LEU A 15 -0.24 -0.31 -8.91
CA LEU A 15 -0.33 -1.13 -7.69
C LEU A 15 -1.57 -2.03 -7.62
N VAL A 16 -2.69 -1.64 -8.24
CA VAL A 16 -3.94 -2.43 -8.13
C VAL A 16 -3.87 -3.68 -9.01
N GLY A 17 -4.20 -4.83 -8.42
CA GLY A 17 -4.10 -6.15 -9.04
C GLY A 17 -2.69 -6.73 -9.00
N LYS A 18 -1.74 -6.06 -8.33
CA LYS A 18 -0.36 -6.53 -8.15
C LYS A 18 -0.15 -7.08 -6.74
N THR A 19 0.77 -8.03 -6.63
CA THR A 19 1.34 -8.44 -5.35
C THR A 19 2.57 -7.59 -5.09
N LEU A 20 2.64 -7.06 -3.87
CA LEU A 20 3.66 -6.14 -3.39
C LEU A 20 4.44 -6.83 -2.27
N ASP A 21 5.77 -6.79 -2.35
CA ASP A 21 6.66 -7.32 -1.33
C ASP A 21 7.23 -6.19 -0.49
N GLU A 22 7.50 -6.45 0.78
CA GLU A 22 8.27 -5.53 1.60
C GLU A 22 9.65 -5.24 0.97
N ALA A 23 9.96 -3.97 0.78
CA ALA A 23 11.20 -3.54 0.16
C ALA A 23 12.36 -3.66 1.15
N GLY A 24 13.39 -4.43 0.78
CA GLY A 24 14.61 -4.57 1.58
C GLY A 24 14.52 -5.55 2.76
N ALA A 25 13.38 -6.21 2.94
CA ALA A 25 13.19 -7.33 3.88
C ALA A 25 12.13 -8.28 3.31
N SER A 26 12.32 -9.59 3.41
CA SER A 26 11.30 -10.59 3.07
C SER A 26 10.52 -10.95 4.34
N GLY A 27 9.49 -10.15 4.65
CA GLY A 27 8.69 -10.34 5.85
C GLY A 27 7.20 -10.59 5.58
N TRP A 28 6.68 -10.05 4.49
CA TRP A 28 5.27 -10.14 4.14
C TRP A 28 5.02 -9.70 2.69
N THR A 29 3.89 -10.16 2.17
CA THR A 29 3.31 -9.74 0.89
C THR A 29 1.98 -9.03 1.09
N TRP A 30 1.61 -8.21 0.11
CA TRP A 30 0.35 -7.48 0.11
C TRP A 30 -0.21 -7.34 -1.30
N THR A 31 -1.48 -7.70 -1.48
CA THR A 31 -2.18 -7.56 -2.75
C THR A 31 -3.33 -6.57 -2.62
N ILE A 32 -3.40 -5.58 -3.51
CA ILE A 32 -4.47 -4.58 -3.55
C ILE A 32 -5.43 -4.94 -4.68
N HIS A 33 -6.61 -5.49 -4.38
CA HIS A 33 -7.53 -6.01 -5.38
C HIS A 33 -8.44 -4.91 -5.95
N GLY A 34 -8.78 -5.04 -7.24
CA GLY A 34 -9.68 -4.09 -7.94
C GLY A 34 -11.15 -4.10 -7.45
N ASN A 35 -11.53 -5.07 -6.61
CA ASN A 35 -12.86 -5.17 -5.99
C ASN A 35 -12.99 -4.33 -4.70
N GLY A 36 -11.98 -3.55 -4.32
CA GLY A 36 -12.01 -2.73 -3.10
C GLY A 36 -11.56 -3.46 -1.84
N THR A 37 -10.96 -4.65 -1.93
CA THR A 37 -10.29 -5.33 -0.81
C THR A 37 -8.78 -5.37 -1.01
N SER A 38 -8.03 -5.46 0.09
CA SER A 38 -6.59 -5.73 0.04
C SER A 38 -6.20 -6.73 1.12
N ASN A 39 -5.27 -7.63 0.80
CA ASN A 39 -4.89 -8.76 1.64
C ASN A 39 -3.39 -8.73 1.88
N SER A 40 -2.98 -8.77 3.14
CA SER A 40 -1.57 -8.87 3.55
C SER A 40 -1.35 -10.17 4.29
N SER A 41 -0.20 -10.79 4.12
CA SER A 41 0.18 -12.03 4.81
C SER A 41 1.68 -12.11 5.01
N ALA A 42 2.12 -12.71 6.11
CA ALA A 42 3.53 -13.07 6.26
C ALA A 42 3.92 -14.17 5.27
N ASP A 43 5.18 -14.12 4.82
CA ASP A 43 5.73 -15.10 3.88
C ASP A 43 5.78 -16.52 4.48
N ASP A 44 5.88 -16.62 5.80
CA ASP A 44 5.87 -17.88 6.56
C ASP A 44 4.45 -18.40 6.87
N GLY A 45 3.41 -17.67 6.48
CA GLY A 45 2.01 -18.00 6.73
C GLY A 45 1.56 -17.84 8.19
N SER A 46 2.35 -17.20 9.05
CA SER A 46 2.02 -17.00 10.47
C SER A 46 0.80 -16.10 10.69
N TRP A 47 0.46 -15.24 9.72
CA TRP A 47 -0.71 -14.38 9.76
C TRP A 47 -1.22 -14.00 8.37
N GLU A 48 -2.51 -13.69 8.30
CA GLU A 48 -3.17 -13.05 7.16
C GLU A 48 -4.15 -11.99 7.68
N THR A 49 -4.27 -10.87 6.98
CA THR A 49 -5.24 -9.81 7.30
C THR A 49 -5.81 -9.23 6.01
N SER A 50 -7.12 -8.98 6.02
CA SER A 50 -7.80 -8.27 4.93
C SER A 50 -8.33 -6.92 5.40
N SER A 51 -8.35 -5.95 4.49
CA SER A 51 -8.91 -4.62 4.69
C SER A 51 -9.72 -4.18 3.49
N VAL A 52 -10.73 -3.35 3.72
CA VAL A 52 -11.41 -2.63 2.63
C VAL A 52 -10.58 -1.41 2.27
N TRP A 53 -10.60 -1.01 0.99
CA TRP A 53 -9.92 0.18 0.53
C TRP A 53 -10.67 0.94 -0.57
N GLU A 54 -10.34 2.21 -0.69
CA GLU A 54 -10.80 3.10 -1.76
C GLU A 54 -9.75 4.18 -2.04
N MET A 55 -9.94 4.96 -3.11
CA MET A 55 -9.23 6.24 -3.28
C MET A 55 -10.13 7.38 -2.82
N SER A 56 -9.61 8.28 -1.99
CA SER A 56 -10.24 9.55 -1.65
C SER A 56 -9.38 10.68 -2.23
N GLY A 57 -9.80 11.24 -3.36
CA GLY A 57 -8.90 12.03 -4.20
C GLY A 57 -7.70 11.18 -4.61
N ASP A 58 -6.49 11.67 -4.34
CA ASP A 58 -5.23 10.96 -4.63
C ASP A 58 -4.73 10.09 -3.47
N GLN A 59 -5.50 9.96 -2.40
CA GLN A 59 -5.07 9.19 -1.22
C GLN A 59 -5.62 7.78 -1.23
N TYR A 60 -4.75 6.82 -0.91
CA TYR A 60 -5.12 5.43 -0.67
C TYR A 60 -5.69 5.30 0.75
N CYS A 61 -7.00 5.05 0.87
CA CYS A 61 -7.68 4.91 2.15
C CYS A 61 -8.02 3.45 2.44
N ARG A 62 -7.63 2.94 3.62
CA ARG A 62 -7.91 1.57 4.06
C ARG A 62 -8.54 1.50 5.44
N GLN A 63 -9.28 0.42 5.69
CA GLN A 63 -9.88 0.12 6.98
C GLN A 63 -9.90 -1.38 7.25
N THR A 64 -9.40 -1.77 8.43
CA THR A 64 -9.39 -3.17 8.90
C THR A 64 -10.36 -3.31 10.07
N GLY A 65 -11.42 -4.10 9.88
CA GLY A 65 -12.46 -4.29 10.90
C GLY A 65 -13.06 -2.97 11.37
N ASN A 66 -13.16 -2.80 12.70
CA ASN A 66 -13.74 -1.61 13.34
C ASN A 66 -12.73 -0.47 13.58
N ASN A 67 -11.50 -0.57 13.06
CA ASN A 67 -10.51 0.48 13.23
C ASN A 67 -10.87 1.74 12.43
N PRO A 68 -10.42 2.94 12.85
CA PRO A 68 -10.59 4.14 12.06
C PRO A 68 -9.96 3.99 10.67
N ARG A 69 -10.62 4.56 9.66
CA ARG A 69 -10.09 4.66 8.29
C ARG A 69 -8.77 5.45 8.30
N LYS A 70 -7.75 4.90 7.64
CA LYS A 70 -6.44 5.55 7.45
C LYS A 70 -6.24 5.86 5.97
N CYS A 71 -5.85 7.09 5.64
CA CYS A 71 -5.55 7.51 4.29
C CYS A 71 -4.07 7.85 4.16
N SER A 72 -3.46 7.37 3.09
CA SER A 72 -2.03 7.53 2.81
C SER A 72 -1.85 8.22 1.47
N ASP A 73 -0.96 9.21 1.44
CA ASP A 73 -0.29 9.59 0.21
C ASP A 73 0.71 8.48 -0.15
N VAL A 74 0.91 8.27 -1.45
CA VAL A 74 1.82 7.22 -1.94
C VAL A 74 2.87 7.85 -2.83
N TYR A 75 4.12 7.54 -2.55
CA TYR A 75 5.28 8.10 -3.25
C TYR A 75 6.09 6.98 -3.89
N GLU A 76 6.52 7.17 -5.11
CA GLU A 76 7.36 6.25 -5.87
C GLU A 76 8.76 6.86 -6.07
N LEU A 77 9.79 6.04 -5.85
CA LEU A 77 11.18 6.39 -6.15
C LEU A 77 11.96 5.15 -6.59
N GLY A 78 12.20 5.04 -7.90
CA GLY A 78 12.99 3.95 -8.46
C GLY A 78 12.30 2.59 -8.34
N GLY A 79 10.97 2.55 -8.47
CA GLY A 79 10.16 1.33 -8.33
C GLY A 79 9.86 0.93 -6.88
N ILE A 80 10.31 1.70 -5.90
CA ILE A 80 9.98 1.52 -4.48
C ILE A 80 8.84 2.47 -4.12
N TYR A 81 7.79 1.94 -3.51
CA TYR A 81 6.61 2.67 -3.09
C TYR A 81 6.59 2.87 -1.57
N ARG A 82 6.43 4.11 -1.12
CA ARG A 82 6.33 4.51 0.29
C ARG A 82 4.98 5.15 0.55
N PHE A 83 4.30 4.70 1.59
CA PHE A 83 3.02 5.23 2.03
C PHE A 83 3.23 6.19 3.20
N THR A 84 2.39 7.19 3.37
CA THR A 84 2.35 7.95 4.63
C THR A 84 1.58 7.19 5.72
N GLU A 85 2.02 7.32 6.96
CA GLU A 85 1.31 6.80 8.13
C GLU A 85 0.56 7.91 8.89
N LYS A 86 1.12 9.12 8.88
CA LYS A 86 0.50 10.37 9.35
C LYS A 86 0.75 11.48 8.34
N PRO A 87 0.06 12.63 8.42
CA PRO A 87 0.43 13.80 7.62
C PRO A 87 1.93 14.09 7.79
N GLU A 88 2.63 14.22 6.66
CA GLU A 88 4.09 14.51 6.60
C GLU A 88 5.03 13.41 7.14
N GLU A 89 4.52 12.25 7.57
CA GLU A 89 5.32 11.14 8.10
C GLU A 89 5.17 9.88 7.21
N LEU A 90 6.29 9.40 6.67
CA LEU A 90 6.33 8.14 5.90
C LEU A 90 6.25 6.94 6.83
N ALA A 91 5.59 5.89 6.37
CA ALA A 91 5.58 4.58 7.02
C ALA A 91 7.01 4.03 7.15
N GLY A 92 7.25 3.28 8.23
CA GLY A 92 8.53 2.61 8.48
C GLY A 92 8.89 1.54 7.44
N TRP A 93 7.91 1.10 6.67
CA TRP A 93 8.05 0.11 5.60
C TRP A 93 7.90 0.76 4.21
N ALA A 94 8.32 0.02 3.19
CA ALA A 94 8.12 0.33 1.78
C ALA A 94 7.84 -0.96 1.03
N VAL A 95 7.32 -0.84 -0.19
CA VAL A 95 7.01 -2.02 -1.01
C VAL A 95 7.53 -1.91 -2.43
N VAL A 96 7.76 -3.05 -3.05
CA VAL A 96 8.06 -3.19 -4.49
C VAL A 96 7.02 -4.11 -5.13
N VAL A 97 6.72 -3.88 -6.40
CA VAL A 97 5.86 -4.80 -7.17
C VAL A 97 6.67 -6.05 -7.53
N GLN A 98 6.09 -7.23 -7.32
CA GLN A 98 6.64 -8.51 -7.79
C GLN A 98 6.69 -8.61 -9.32
#